data_AF-A0AAJ1VMG2-F1
#
_entry.id   AF-A0AAJ1VMG2-F1
#
_cell.length_a   1.000
_cell.length_b   1.000
_cell.length_c   1.000
_cell.angle_alpha   90.00
_cell.angle_beta   90.00
_cell.angle_gamma   90.00
#
_symmetry.space_group_name_H-M   'P 1'
#
loop_
_entity.id
_entity.type
_entity.pdbx_description
1 polymer ?
#
loop_
_entity_poly.entity_id
_entity_poly.type
_entity_poly.pdbx_seq_one_letter_code
_entity_poly.pdbx_strand_id
1 'polypeptide(L)'
;INKNQMAATDLGGKLFSYKIKYTSREGIENPDTAQFSGKNVVPKYNGNITEVDWRAVESIGANPSTTPKRYGYAYDKINRLTAGFYQNPQNP
;
A
#
# COMPACT_ATOMS: atom_id res chain seq x y z
N ILE A 1 -4.72 -18.59 -13.05
CA ILE A 1 -3.88 -19.26 -12.04
C ILE A 1 -4.78 -20.20 -11.26
N ASN A 2 -4.35 -21.42 -10.93
CA ASN A 2 -5.20 -22.37 -10.21
C ASN A 2 -5.49 -21.84 -8.79
N LYS A 3 -6.72 -21.95 -8.31
CA LYS A 3 -7.18 -21.42 -7.01
C LYS A 3 -6.30 -21.87 -5.84
N ASN A 4 -5.66 -23.04 -5.98
CA ASN A 4 -4.78 -23.64 -4.99
C ASN A 4 -3.32 -23.15 -5.05
N GLN A 5 -2.97 -22.28 -6.01
CA GLN A 5 -1.63 -21.70 -6.17
C GLN A 5 -1.55 -20.24 -5.69
N MET A 6 -2.66 -19.68 -5.20
CA MET A 6 -2.68 -18.34 -4.62
C MET A 6 -2.46 -18.45 -3.12
N ALA A 7 -1.37 -17.86 -2.61
CA ALA A 7 -1.04 -17.84 -1.19
C ALA A 7 -2.07 -17.10 -0.31
N ALA A 8 -3.05 -16.45 -0.93
CA ALA A 8 -4.20 -15.83 -0.26
C ALA A 8 -5.47 -16.55 -0.68
N THR A 9 -6.31 -16.88 0.31
CA THR A 9 -7.64 -17.48 0.14
C THR A 9 -8.42 -16.73 -0.94
N ASP A 10 -9.08 -17.48 -1.82
CA ASP A 10 -10.06 -16.98 -2.79
C ASP A 10 -10.88 -15.83 -2.17
N LEU A 11 -10.95 -14.71 -2.91
CA LEU A 11 -11.42 -13.40 -2.50
C LEU A 11 -12.92 -13.34 -2.13
N GLY A 12 -13.62 -14.47 -2.11
CA GLY A 12 -15.02 -14.56 -1.67
C GLY A 12 -15.96 -13.64 -2.44
N GLY A 13 -15.64 -13.34 -3.71
CA GLY A 13 -16.39 -12.38 -4.53
C GLY A 13 -16.09 -10.90 -4.28
N LYS A 14 -15.05 -10.54 -3.52
CA LYS A 14 -14.66 -9.14 -3.33
C LYS A 14 -13.92 -8.61 -4.56
N LEU A 15 -14.48 -7.58 -5.18
CA LEU A 15 -13.91 -6.87 -6.34
C LEU A 15 -12.59 -6.13 -6.02
N PHE A 16 -12.37 -5.83 -4.73
CA PHE A 16 -11.18 -5.15 -4.23
C PHE A 16 -10.68 -5.82 -2.95
N SER A 17 -9.38 -6.11 -2.89
CA SER A 17 -8.73 -6.50 -1.64
C SER A 17 -7.81 -5.39 -1.18
N TYR A 18 -7.97 -4.93 0.06
CA TYR A 18 -7.07 -3.98 0.69
C TYR A 18 -6.62 -4.46 2.07
N LYS A 19 -5.44 -4.03 2.49
CA LYS A 19 -4.89 -4.24 3.83
C LYS A 19 -4.35 -2.91 4.34
N ILE A 20 -4.91 -2.46 5.46
CA ILE A 20 -4.42 -1.28 6.18
C ILE A 20 -3.33 -1.72 7.16
N LYS A 21 -2.19 -1.03 7.17
CA LYS A 21 -1.08 -1.24 8.09
C LYS A 21 -0.87 0.04 8.91
N TYR A 22 -0.95 -0.12 10.22
CA TYR A 22 -0.73 0.98 11.16
C TYR A 22 0.71 0.99 11.65
N THR A 23 1.24 -0.17 12.00
CA THR A 23 2.53 -0.33 12.71
C THR A 23 3.65 -0.87 11.82
N SER A 24 3.43 -0.96 10.51
CA SER A 24 4.42 -1.48 9.57
C SER A 24 4.26 -0.87 8.19
N ARG A 25 5.34 -1.03 7.42
CA ARG A 25 5.50 -0.55 6.05
C ARG A 25 6.31 -1.61 5.30
N GLU A 26 6.02 -1.78 4.02
CA GLU A 26 6.83 -2.58 3.10
C GLU A 26 7.36 -1.74 1.92
N GLY A 27 6.71 -0.60 1.61
CA GLY A 27 7.14 0.29 0.54
C GLY A 27 8.47 1.02 0.79
N ILE A 28 8.94 1.83 -0.16
CA ILE A 28 10.07 2.77 0.06
C ILE A 28 9.68 3.88 1.05
N GLU A 29 10.65 4.39 1.81
CA GLU A 29 10.43 5.32 2.94
C GLU A 29 10.01 6.69 2.50
N ASN A 30 10.72 7.14 1.48
CA ASN A 30 10.52 8.40 0.84
C ASN A 30 10.80 8.20 -0.64
N PRO A 31 9.77 7.91 -1.44
CA PRO A 31 9.92 7.66 -2.87
C PRO A 31 10.37 8.88 -3.66
N ASP A 32 10.20 10.08 -3.10
CA ASP A 32 10.55 11.34 -3.76
C ASP A 32 11.18 12.31 -2.76
N THR A 33 12.45 12.02 -2.42
CA THR A 33 13.24 12.82 -1.48
C THR A 33 13.55 14.23 -2.02
N ALA A 34 13.50 14.42 -3.34
CA ALA A 34 13.77 15.70 -3.99
C ALA A 34 12.62 16.69 -3.78
N GLN A 35 11.37 16.24 -3.95
CA GLN A 35 10.19 17.10 -3.74
C GLN A 35 9.68 17.06 -2.30
N PHE A 36 9.84 15.95 -1.59
CA PHE A 36 9.26 15.70 -0.27
C PHE A 36 10.32 15.34 0.78
N SER A 37 11.36 16.18 0.90
CA SER A 37 12.41 15.99 1.91
C SER A 37 11.84 15.89 3.33
N GLY A 38 12.28 14.88 4.07
CA GLY A 38 11.85 14.59 5.44
C GLY A 38 10.41 14.08 5.60
N LYS A 39 9.70 13.82 4.49
CA LYS A 39 8.35 13.24 4.51
C LYS A 39 8.40 11.73 4.46
N ASN A 40 8.93 11.14 5.52
CA ASN A 40 9.14 9.70 5.59
C ASN A 40 7.85 8.97 6.02
N VAL A 41 7.57 7.86 5.35
CA VAL A 41 6.54 6.89 5.76
C VAL A 41 7.12 6.01 6.86
N VAL A 42 6.66 6.23 8.09
CA VAL A 42 7.17 5.56 9.30
C VAL A 42 6.03 4.88 10.05
N PRO A 43 6.27 3.70 10.67
CA PRO A 43 5.33 3.03 11.54
C PRO A 43 4.68 3.95 12.58
N LYS A 44 3.38 3.75 12.81
CA LYS A 44 2.57 4.53 13.76
C LYS A 44 1.92 3.63 14.79
N TYR A 45 1.90 4.12 16.03
CA TYR A 45 1.36 3.40 17.19
C TYR A 45 0.22 4.18 17.87
N ASN A 46 -0.32 5.19 17.18
CA ASN A 46 -1.34 6.11 17.67
C ASN A 46 -2.64 6.07 16.84
N GLY A 47 -2.84 5.02 16.03
CA GLY A 47 -4.01 4.85 15.18
C GLY A 47 -3.90 5.50 13.79
N ASN A 48 -2.84 6.26 13.50
CA ASN A 48 -2.60 6.74 12.15
C ASN A 48 -2.22 5.58 11.21
N ILE A 49 -2.73 5.64 9.98
CA ILE A 49 -2.41 4.65 8.95
C ILE A 49 -1.00 4.94 8.42
N THR A 50 -0.12 3.93 8.46
CA THR A 50 1.21 4.03 7.84
C THR A 50 1.13 3.69 6.36
N GLU A 51 0.42 2.62 6.01
CA GLU A 51 0.41 2.10 4.64
C GLU A 51 -0.93 1.41 4.33
N VAL A 52 -1.38 1.51 3.09
CA VAL A 52 -2.51 0.74 2.56
C VAL A 52 -2.05 -0.01 1.32
N ASP A 53 -2.13 -1.33 1.40
CA ASP A 53 -1.99 -2.21 0.23
C ASP A 53 -3.35 -2.40 -0.42
N TRP A 54 -3.39 -2.43 -1.74
CA TRP A 54 -4.60 -2.75 -2.49
C TRP A 54 -4.31 -3.52 -3.78
N ARG A 55 -5.27 -4.33 -4.19
CA ARG A 55 -5.29 -5.04 -5.47
C ARG A 55 -6.68 -4.96 -6.07
N ALA A 56 -6.73 -4.83 -7.39
CA ALA A 56 -7.94 -4.86 -8.19
C ALA A 56 -7.70 -5.66 -9.47
N VAL A 57 -8.78 -6.14 -10.08
CA VAL A 57 -8.75 -6.58 -11.48
C VAL A 57 -8.83 -5.33 -12.36
N GLU A 58 -7.82 -5.12 -13.20
CA GLU A 58 -7.72 -3.88 -14.01
C GLU A 58 -8.27 -4.07 -15.43
N SER A 59 -8.48 -5.31 -15.87
CA SER A 59 -9.06 -5.62 -17.17
C SER A 59 -9.91 -6.89 -17.10
N ILE A 60 -11.00 -6.93 -17.86
CA ILE A 60 -11.91 -8.08 -17.91
C ILE A 60 -11.12 -9.34 -18.32
N GLY A 61 -11.27 -10.42 -17.56
CA GLY A 61 -10.57 -11.69 -17.79
C GLY A 61 -9.13 -11.76 -17.26
N ALA A 62 -8.59 -10.68 -16.68
CA ALA A 62 -7.27 -10.71 -16.04
C ALA A 62 -7.35 -11.06 -14.55
N ASN A 63 -6.25 -11.58 -14.02
CA ASN A 63 -6.07 -11.74 -12.58
C ASN A 63 -5.43 -10.47 -11.99
N PRO A 64 -5.71 -10.12 -10.73
CA PRO A 64 -5.00 -9.05 -10.04
C PRO A 64 -3.50 -9.33 -9.97
N SER A 65 -2.70 -8.27 -9.90
CA SER A 65 -1.24 -8.37 -9.68
C SER A 65 -0.91 -9.16 -8.40
N THR A 66 0.12 -10.00 -8.47
CA THR A 66 0.65 -10.73 -7.31
C THR A 66 1.27 -9.79 -6.28
N THR A 67 1.87 -8.69 -6.71
CA THR A 67 2.38 -7.62 -5.83
C THR A 67 1.33 -6.52 -5.72
N PRO A 68 0.92 -6.12 -4.50
CA PRO A 68 -0.09 -5.09 -4.32
C PRO A 68 0.43 -3.71 -4.75
N LYS A 69 -0.50 -2.85 -5.17
CA LYS A 69 -0.28 -1.40 -5.22
C LYS A 69 -0.40 -0.84 -3.80
N ARG A 70 0.22 0.31 -3.55
CA ARG A 70 0.44 0.78 -2.18
C ARG A 70 0.36 2.28 -2.04
N TYR A 71 -0.21 2.73 -0.93
CA TYR A 71 -0.18 4.11 -0.49
C TYR A 71 0.50 4.19 0.87
N GLY A 72 1.61 4.91 0.97
CA GLY A 72 2.29 5.22 2.23
C GLY A 72 2.00 6.66 2.67
N TYR A 73 1.85 6.89 3.98
CA TYR A 73 1.45 8.18 4.53
C TYR A 73 2.50 8.75 5.50
N ALA A 74 2.89 10.00 5.26
CA ALA A 74 3.81 10.74 6.13
C ALA A 74 3.07 11.82 6.92
N TYR A 75 3.48 11.99 8.17
CA TYR A 75 2.83 12.89 9.12
C TYR A 75 3.82 13.86 9.72
N ASP A 76 3.34 15.05 10.10
CA ASP A 76 4.12 15.95 10.95
C ASP A 76 4.15 15.49 12.42
N LYS A 77 4.85 16.27 13.25
CA LYS A 77 5.05 15.96 14.68
C LYS A 77 3.75 15.97 15.50
N ILE A 78 2.66 16.54 14.98
CA ILE A 78 1.36 16.58 15.64
C ILE A 78 0.31 15.73 14.93
N ASN A 79 0.76 14.74 14.13
CA ASN A 79 -0.06 13.72 13.50
C ASN A 79 -0.99 14.20 12.39
N ARG A 80 -0.71 15.35 11.76
CA ARG A 80 -1.40 15.77 10.55
C ARG A 80 -0.75 15.14 9.32
N LEU A 81 -1.56 14.68 8.37
CA LEU A 81 -1.09 14.14 7.10
C LEU A 81 -0.35 15.23 6.31
N THR A 82 0.83 14.93 5.79
CA THR A 82 1.66 15.90 5.03
C THR A 82 2.13 15.41 3.67
N ALA A 83 2.13 14.10 3.44
CA ALA A 83 2.35 13.52 2.12
C ALA A 83 1.70 12.13 2.04
N GLY A 84 1.29 11.76 0.83
CA GLY A 84 0.85 10.42 0.47
C GLY A 84 1.61 9.96 -0.76
N PHE A 85 2.20 8.77 -0.70
CA PHE A 85 3.04 8.24 -1.76
C PHE A 85 2.42 7.00 -2.37
N TYR A 86 2.21 7.03 -3.68
CA TYR A 86 1.77 5.86 -4.42
C TYR A 86 2.97 5.07 -4.93
N GLN A 87 2.94 3.76 -4.69
CA GLN A 87 3.92 2.81 -5.19
C GLN A 87 3.23 1.63 -5.87
N ASN A 88 3.89 1.08 -6.89
CA ASN A 88 3.47 -0.13 -7.58
C ASN A 88 4.71 -0.97 -7.92
N PRO A 89 4.56 -2.18 -8.47
CA PRO A 89 5.71 -3.05 -8.74
C PRO A 89 6.72 -2.47 -9.74
N GLN A 90 6.32 -1.53 -10.59
CA GLN A 90 7.16 -0.84 -11.58
C GLN A 90 7.73 0.49 -11.04
N ASN A 91 7.19 1.00 -9.93
CA ASN A 91 7.60 2.21 -9.23
C ASN A 91 7.55 1.93 -7.72
N PRO A 92 8.53 1.17 -7.20
CA PRO A 92 8.57 0.73 -5.81
C PRO A 92 8.76 1.88 -4.81
#